data_AF-A0A0F9CYW6-F1
#
_entry.id   AF-A0A0F9CYW6-F1
#
_cell.length_a   1.000
_cell.length_b   1.000
_cell.length_c   1.000
_cell.angle_alpha   90.00
_cell.angle_beta   90.00
_cell.angle_gamma   90.00
#
_symmetry.space_group_name_H-M   'P 1'
#
loop_
_entity.id
_entity.type
_entity.pdbx_description
1 polymer ?
#
loop_
_entity_poly.entity_id
_entity_poly.type
_entity_poly.pdbx_seq_one_letter_code
_entity_poly.pdbx_strand_id
1 'polypeptide(L)'
;MVRPWVKVSLCQYQKLKKLKEETDRPLSEIIREAVSKFVRKKYFPYGAAISYLPKGTKNGYKSVSAYFSTSDWNLLEEISKNTGKCKTELIRQAVDEYLGR
;
A
#
# COMPACT_ATOMS: atom_id res chain seq x y z
N MET A 1 -1.36 16.51 -4.61
CA MET A 1 -1.88 15.13 -4.73
C MET A 1 -1.07 14.38 -5.76
N VAL A 2 -0.67 13.14 -5.47
CA VAL A 2 0.12 12.30 -6.37
C VAL A 2 -0.73 11.10 -6.79
N ARG A 3 -0.67 10.70 -8.07
CA ARG A 3 -1.42 9.55 -8.61
C ARG A 3 -0.47 8.47 -9.14
N PRO A 4 0.22 7.73 -8.26
CA PRO A 4 1.12 6.67 -8.68
C PRO A 4 0.33 5.41 -9.07
N TRP A 5 0.94 4.61 -9.96
CA TRP A 5 0.53 3.24 -10.22
C TRP A 5 1.08 2.33 -9.11
N VAL A 6 0.18 1.67 -8.39
CA VAL A 6 0.52 0.80 -7.26
C VAL A 6 0.31 -0.66 -7.67
N LYS A 7 1.28 -1.52 -7.38
CA LYS A 7 1.16 -2.97 -7.62
C LYS A 7 0.72 -3.69 -6.35
N VAL A 8 -0.55 -4.07 -6.27
CA VAL A 8 -1.10 -4.92 -5.19
C VAL A 8 -1.06 -6.40 -5.61
N SER A 9 -1.09 -7.33 -4.66
CA SER A 9 -1.17 -8.76 -4.99
C SER A 9 -2.56 -9.12 -5.56
N LEU A 10 -2.66 -10.22 -6.30
CA LEU A 10 -3.93 -10.69 -6.87
C LEU A 10 -4.97 -11.00 -5.77
N CYS A 11 -4.54 -11.63 -4.68
CA CYS A 11 -5.39 -11.93 -3.53
C CYS A 11 -5.89 -10.65 -2.84
N GLN A 12 -5.02 -9.65 -2.65
CA GLN A 12 -5.39 -8.34 -2.13
C GLN A 12 -6.40 -7.66 -3.06
N TYR A 13 -6.16 -7.71 -4.37
CA TYR A 13 -7.06 -7.12 -5.34
C TYR A 13 -8.46 -7.76 -5.31
N GLN A 14 -8.56 -9.09 -5.20
CA GLN A 14 -9.85 -9.77 -5.09
C GLN A 14 -10.61 -9.35 -3.83
N LYS A 15 -9.93 -9.24 -2.68
CA LYS A 15 -10.53 -8.76 -1.43
C LYS A 15 -10.97 -7.31 -1.53
N LEU A 16 -10.12 -6.43 -2.09
CA LEU A 16 -10.47 -5.04 -2.33
C LEU A 16 -11.67 -4.91 -3.30
N LYS A 17 -11.78 -5.79 -4.29
CA LYS A 17 -12.91 -5.81 -5.22
C LYS A 17 -14.22 -6.18 -4.50
N LYS A 18 -14.21 -7.19 -3.63
CA LYS A 18 -15.37 -7.54 -2.79
C LYS A 18 -15.78 -6.37 -1.89
N LEU A 19 -14.82 -5.75 -1.22
CA LEU A 19 -15.06 -4.55 -0.40
C LEU A 19 -15.63 -3.37 -1.20
N LYS A 20 -15.16 -3.17 -2.43
CA LYS A 20 -15.76 -2.18 -3.33
C LYS A 20 -17.23 -2.51 -3.61
N GLU A 21 -17.54 -3.78 -3.90
CA GLU A 21 -18.91 -4.22 -4.18
C GLU A 21 -19.83 -4.07 -2.94
N GLU A 22 -19.30 -4.26 -1.73
CA GLU A 22 -20.05 -4.12 -0.47
C GLU A 22 -20.24 -2.67 -0.02
N THR A 23 -19.25 -1.79 -0.25
CA THR A 23 -19.25 -0.41 0.26
C THR A 23 -19.56 0.65 -0.80
N ASP A 24 -19.62 0.26 -2.07
CA ASP A 24 -19.68 1.13 -3.26
C ASP A 24 -18.55 2.18 -3.35
N ARG A 25 -17.47 2.02 -2.57
CA ARG A 25 -16.34 2.96 -2.56
C ARG A 25 -15.31 2.62 -3.63
N PRO A 26 -14.72 3.62 -4.30
CA PRO A 26 -13.70 3.37 -5.32
C PRO A 26 -12.43 2.76 -4.71
N LEU A 27 -11.82 1.81 -5.42
CA LEU A 27 -10.58 1.13 -4.99
C LEU A 27 -9.46 2.11 -4.63
N SER A 28 -9.37 3.22 -5.36
CA SER A 28 -8.39 4.28 -5.12
C SER A 28 -8.57 4.93 -3.75
N GLU A 29 -9.82 5.10 -3.30
CA GLU A 29 -10.15 5.68 -2.00
C GLU A 29 -9.88 4.69 -0.87
N ILE A 30 -10.22 3.41 -1.06
CA ILE A 30 -9.94 2.35 -0.09
C ILE A 30 -8.42 2.23 0.12
N ILE A 31 -7.64 2.21 -0.96
CA ILE A 31 -6.16 2.17 -0.90
C ILE A 31 -5.60 3.43 -0.26
N ARG A 32 -6.16 4.62 -0.58
CA ARG A 32 -5.76 5.88 0.04
C ARG A 32 -5.98 5.86 1.54
N GLU A 33 -7.13 5.38 1.99
CA GLU A 33 -7.49 5.29 3.41
C GLU A 33 -6.59 4.28 4.13
N ALA A 34 -6.33 3.12 3.53
CA ALA A 34 -5.42 2.11 4.06
C ALA A 34 -4.02 2.70 4.29
N VAL A 35 -3.47 3.39 3.30
CA VAL A 35 -2.15 4.04 3.41
C VAL A 35 -2.17 5.17 4.44
N SER A 36 -3.20 6.02 4.46
CA SER A 36 -3.28 7.11 5.44
C SER A 36 -3.37 6.58 6.88
N LYS A 37 -4.17 5.53 7.12
CA LYS A 37 -4.23 4.86 8.43
C LYS A 37 -2.90 4.21 8.80
N PHE A 38 -2.22 3.57 7.85
CA PHE A 38 -0.92 2.93 8.06
C PHE A 38 0.16 3.94 8.45
N VAL A 39 0.26 5.05 7.71
CA VAL A 39 1.22 6.13 7.97
C VAL A 39 0.94 6.80 9.32
N ARG A 40 -0.33 7.04 9.66
CA ARG A 40 -0.72 7.66 10.95
C ARG A 40 -0.52 6.73 12.15
N LYS A 41 -0.65 5.42 11.97
CA LYS A 41 -0.58 4.43 13.07
C LYS A 41 0.86 4.08 13.44
N LYS A 42 1.81 4.13 12.51
CA LYS A 42 3.18 3.75 12.78
C LYS A 42 4.05 4.96 13.11
N TYR A 43 4.34 5.14 14.39
CA TYR A 43 5.67 5.58 14.81
C TYR A 43 6.65 4.47 14.38
N PHE A 44 7.44 4.70 13.33
CA PHE A 44 8.44 3.73 12.91
C PHE A 44 9.71 3.92 13.76
N PRO A 45 10.01 3.05 14.74
CA PRO A 45 11.33 3.05 15.35
C PRO A 45 12.38 2.67 14.30
N TYR A 46 13.52 3.34 14.41
CA TYR A 46 14.68 3.20 13.52
C TYR A 46 15.20 1.76 13.54
N GLY A 47 15.32 1.14 12.36
CA GLY A 47 15.97 -0.16 12.17
C GLY A 47 15.01 -1.34 12.04
N ALA A 48 14.64 -1.70 10.80
CA ALA A 48 14.18 -3.05 10.51
C ALA A 48 14.34 -3.40 9.02
N ALA A 49 15.28 -4.31 8.77
CA ALA A 49 15.40 -5.28 7.70
C ALA A 49 15.17 -4.82 6.24
N ILE A 50 16.28 -4.82 5.49
CA ILE A 50 16.34 -4.74 4.03
C ILE A 50 15.49 -5.89 3.44
N SER A 51 14.37 -5.55 2.81
CA SER A 51 13.51 -6.53 2.13
C SER A 51 13.86 -6.59 0.64
N TYR A 52 14.46 -7.70 0.24
CA TYR A 52 14.69 -8.03 -1.16
C TYR A 52 13.36 -8.39 -1.82
N LEU A 53 12.98 -7.64 -2.85
CA LEU A 53 11.93 -8.04 -3.78
C LEU A 53 12.31 -9.40 -4.39
N PRO A 54 11.51 -10.48 -4.22
CA PRO A 54 11.76 -11.72 -4.94
C PRO A 54 11.59 -11.44 -6.44
N LYS A 55 12.71 -11.61 -7.15
CA LYS A 55 12.87 -11.41 -8.58
C LYS A 55 12.14 -12.52 -9.33
N GLY A 56 10.84 -12.34 -9.58
CA GLY A 56 10.09 -13.19 -10.51
C GLY A 56 8.75 -13.66 -9.97
N THR A 57 7.67 -13.04 -10.46
CA THR A 57 6.36 -13.69 -10.66
C THR A 57 5.51 -12.71 -11.46
N LYS A 58 5.56 -12.84 -12.79
CA LYS A 58 4.80 -12.00 -13.74
C LYS A 58 3.26 -12.15 -13.59
N ASN A 59 2.78 -13.14 -12.81
CA ASN A 59 1.36 -13.50 -12.70
C ASN A 59 0.67 -13.16 -11.36
N GLY A 60 1.36 -12.59 -10.37
CA GLY A 60 0.83 -12.46 -9.00
C GLY A 60 0.32 -11.06 -8.60
N TYR A 61 0.42 -10.06 -9.48
CA TYR A 61 0.24 -8.65 -9.10
C TYR A 61 -0.66 -7.90 -10.09
N LYS A 62 -1.49 -6.99 -9.57
CA LYS A 62 -2.33 -6.09 -10.38
C LYS A 62 -1.99 -4.64 -10.12
N SER A 63 -1.83 -3.87 -11.19
CA SER A 63 -1.57 -2.43 -11.11
C SER A 63 -2.89 -1.67 -10.95
N VAL A 64 -2.97 -0.81 -9.93
CA VAL A 64 -4.14 0.04 -9.64
C VAL A 64 -3.65 1.48 -9.50
N SER A 65 -4.37 2.44 -10.08
CA SER A 65 -4.11 3.85 -9.83
C SER A 65 -4.78 4.27 -8.52
N ALA A 66 -4.02 4.80 -7.57
CA ALA A 66 -4.56 5.37 -6.33
C ALA A 66 -4.15 6.84 -6.20
N TYR A 67 -4.98 7.63 -5.51
CA TYR A 67 -4.70 9.04 -5.25
C TYR A 67 -4.19 9.18 -3.82
N PHE A 68 -3.01 9.75 -3.64
CA PHE A 68 -2.45 10.01 -2.31
C PHE A 68 -2.28 11.52 -2.10
N SER A 69 -2.41 11.94 -0.84
CA SER A 69 -2.01 13.29 -0.46
C SER A 69 -0.48 13.41 -0.59
N THR A 70 0.01 14.61 -0.86
CA THR A 70 1.47 14.82 -0.99
C THR A 70 2.17 14.51 0.34
N SER A 71 1.55 14.86 1.47
CA SER A 71 2.07 14.58 2.81
C SER A 71 2.15 13.08 3.10
N ASP A 72 1.09 12.31 2.82
CA ASP A 72 1.11 10.85 3.01
C ASP A 72 2.14 10.18 2.11
N TRP A 73 2.32 10.70 0.88
CA TRP A 73 3.31 10.18 -0.06
C TRP A 73 4.75 10.46 0.37
N ASN A 74 5.01 11.65 0.92
CA ASN A 74 6.32 12.03 1.47
C ASN A 74 6.65 11.19 2.72
N LEU A 75 5.69 11.02 3.62
CA LEU A 75 5.87 10.15 4.79
C LEU A 75 6.16 8.71 4.36
N LEU A 76 5.45 8.19 3.35
CA LEU A 76 5.71 6.86 2.82
C LEU A 76 7.10 6.74 2.17
N GLU A 77 7.63 7.83 1.62
CA GLU A 77 9.03 7.90 1.17
C GLU A 77 10.03 7.91 2.32
N GLU A 78 9.78 8.69 3.37
CA GLU A 78 10.64 8.69 4.56
C GLU A 78 10.66 7.31 5.22
N ILE A 79 9.50 6.67 5.35
CA ILE A 79 9.38 5.29 5.85
C ILE A 79 10.15 4.33 4.95
N SER A 80 10.05 4.49 3.63
CA SER A 80 10.79 3.67 2.65
C SER A 80 12.30 3.78 2.85
N LYS A 81 12.82 5.00 3.04
CA LYS A 81 14.24 5.26 3.34
C LYS A 81 14.64 4.68 4.71
N ASN A 82 13.82 4.87 5.73
CA ASN A 82 14.12 4.46 7.10
C ASN A 82 14.07 2.93 7.30
N THR A 83 13.21 2.23 6.56
CA THR A 83 13.04 0.77 6.66
C THR A 83 13.82 0.00 5.59
N GLY A 84 14.38 0.68 4.57
CA GLY A 84 14.99 0.03 3.42
C GLY A 84 13.99 -0.71 2.52
N LYS A 85 12.68 -0.57 2.77
CA LYS A 85 11.62 -1.23 2.00
C LYS A 85 11.16 -0.36 0.85
N CYS A 86 10.80 -0.99 -0.26
CA CYS A 86 10.22 -0.26 -1.39
C CYS A 86 8.79 0.25 -1.07
N LYS A 87 8.44 1.44 -1.59
CA LYS A 87 7.09 2.04 -1.44
C LYS A 87 5.95 1.06 -1.76
N THR A 88 6.10 0.27 -2.81
CA THR A 88 5.12 -0.76 -3.20
C THR A 88 4.89 -1.81 -2.13
N GLU A 89 5.92 -2.22 -1.40
CA GLU A 89 5.81 -3.20 -0.32
C GLU A 89 5.08 -2.59 0.88
N LEU A 90 5.43 -1.36 1.25
CA LEU A 90 4.72 -0.62 2.30
C LEU A 90 3.23 -0.47 1.99
N ILE A 91 2.88 -0.19 0.74
CA ILE A 91 1.47 -0.10 0.34
C ILE A 91 0.78 -1.47 0.42
N ARG A 92 1.46 -2.57 0.06
CA ARG A 92 0.89 -3.93 0.26
C ARG A 92 0.66 -4.23 1.72
N GLN A 93 1.61 -3.89 2.60
CA GLN A 93 1.43 -4.06 4.04
C GLN A 93 0.27 -3.22 4.58
N ALA A 94 0.15 -1.97 4.14
CA ALA A 94 -0.98 -1.11 4.51
C ALA A 94 -2.33 -1.70 4.07
N VAL A 95 -2.40 -2.25 2.86
CA VAL A 95 -3.60 -2.92 2.34
C VAL A 95 -3.90 -4.20 3.13
N ASP A 96 -2.91 -5.04 3.42
CA ASP A 96 -3.12 -6.24 4.24
C ASP A 96 -3.61 -5.90 5.65
N GLU A 97 -3.01 -4.89 6.29
CA GLU A 97 -3.44 -4.44 7.62
C GLU A 97 -4.85 -3.84 7.61
N TYR A 98 -5.26 -3.22 6.50
CA TYR A 98 -6.62 -2.72 6.32
C TYR A 98 -7.63 -3.85 6.08
N LEU A 99 -7.24 -4.89 5.33
CA LEU A 99 -8.09 -6.03 4.97
C LEU A 99 -8.16 -7.13 6.03
N GLY A 100 -7.14 -7.26 6.87
CA GLY A 100 -7.09 -8.20 7.99
C GLY A 100 -7.67 -7.63 9.29
N ARG A 101 -8.30 -6.46 9.21
CA ARG A 101 -8.94 -5.76 10.32
C ARG A 101 -10.44 -5.99 10.32
#